data_AF-A0A932WZG3-F1
#
_entry.id   AF-A0A932WZG3-F1
#
_cell.length_a   1.000
_cell.length_b   1.000
_cell.length_c   1.000
_cell.angle_alpha   90.00
_cell.angle_beta   90.00
_cell.angle_gamma   90.00
#
_symmetry.space_group_name_H-M   'P 1'
#
loop_
_entity.id
_entity.type
_entity.pdbx_description
1 polymer ?
#
loop_
_entity_poly.entity_id
_entity_poly.type
_entity_poly.pdbx_seq_one_letter_code
_entity_poly.pdbx_strand_id
1 'polypeptide(L)' 'MDEVARLIARLKDRDEDVRRRAAAALGRIGDAGAVPALCAALQGGDWDVRWEAAAALGEIGDAGAVPALCVALKDE' A
#
# COMPACT_ATOMS: atom_id res chain seq x y z
N MET A 1 16.45 -3.56 12.40
CA MET A 1 15.48 -3.72 11.30
C MET A 1 14.80 -2.39 11.14
N ASP A 2 14.86 -1.85 9.93
CA ASP A 2 14.20 -0.62 9.54
C ASP A 2 12.67 -0.74 9.73
N GLU A 3 12.04 0.31 10.25
CA GLU A 3 10.60 0.33 10.57
C GLU A 3 9.76 0.21 9.30
N VAL A 4 10.18 0.87 8.21
CA VAL A 4 9.53 0.77 6.89
C VAL A 4 9.54 -0.68 6.41
N ALA A 5 10.69 -1.37 6.53
CA ALA A 5 10.81 -2.76 6.12
C ALA A 5 9.89 -3.70 6.93
N ARG A 6 9.67 -3.42 8.23
CA ARG A 6 8.73 -4.19 9.06
C ARG A 6 7.29 -3.99 8.62
N LEU A 7 6.90 -2.76 8.33
CA LEU A 7 5.55 -2.44 7.84
C LEU A 7 5.30 -3.02 6.44
N ILE A 8 6.29 -2.99 5.54
CA ILE A 8 6.21 -3.67 4.24
C ILE A 8 5.91 -5.17 4.42
N ALA A 9 6.55 -5.83 5.39
CA ALA A 9 6.27 -7.24 5.66
C ALA A 9 4.83 -7.47 6.16
N ARG A 10 4.24 -6.51 6.89
CA ARG A 10 2.86 -6.59 7.40
C ARG A 10 1.79 -6.42 6.31
N LEU A 11 2.13 -5.90 5.13
CA LEU A 11 1.21 -5.91 3.97
C LEU A 11 0.83 -7.34 3.51
N LYS A 12 1.53 -8.37 3.98
CA LYS A 12 1.24 -9.79 3.69
C LYS A 12 0.70 -10.56 4.90
N ASP A 13 0.28 -9.85 5.95
CA ASP A 13 -0.28 -10.49 7.14
C ASP A 13 -1.60 -11.21 6.79
N ARG A 14 -1.92 -12.27 7.54
CA ARG A 14 -3.16 -13.04 7.34
C ARG A 14 -4.38 -12.22 7.74
N ASP A 15 -4.22 -11.34 8.71
CA ASP A 15 -5.26 -10.44 9.18
C ASP A 15 -5.33 -9.19 8.29
N GLU A 16 -6.51 -8.91 7.77
CA GLU A 16 -6.79 -7.82 6.83
C GLU A 16 -6.67 -6.45 7.51
N ASP A 17 -7.04 -6.36 8.78
CA ASP A 17 -6.88 -5.15 9.58
C ASP A 17 -5.41 -4.82 9.79
N VAL A 18 -4.55 -5.84 9.95
CA VAL A 18 -3.11 -5.65 10.05
C VAL A 18 -2.55 -5.14 8.73
N ARG A 19 -2.97 -5.71 7.59
CA ARG A 19 -2.56 -5.23 6.26
C ARG A 19 -2.98 -3.79 6.02
N ARG A 20 -4.24 -3.45 6.30
CA ARG A 20 -4.79 -2.10 6.15
C ARG A 20 -4.03 -1.09 7.00
N ARG A 21 -3.83 -1.39 8.29
CA ARG A 21 -3.06 -0.50 9.20
C ARG A 21 -1.61 -0.34 8.75
N ALA A 22 -1.00 -1.38 8.17
CA ALA A 22 0.34 -1.29 7.62
C ALA A 22 0.39 -0.34 6.41
N ALA A 23 -0.58 -0.44 5.48
CA ALA A 23 -0.69 0.48 4.35
C ALA A 23 -0.85 1.94 4.82
N ALA A 24 -1.79 2.19 5.74
CA ALA A 24 -2.01 3.52 6.33
C ALA A 24 -0.75 4.09 7.00
N ALA A 25 -0.01 3.26 7.74
CA ALA A 25 1.22 3.68 8.39
C ALA A 25 2.32 4.04 7.37
N LEU A 26 2.46 3.26 6.29
CA LEU A 26 3.43 3.53 5.23
C LEU A 26 3.13 4.84 4.50
N GLY A 27 1.85 5.14 4.22
CA GLY A 27 1.42 6.42 3.66
C GLY A 27 1.86 7.60 4.51
N ARG A 28 1.57 7.55 5.82
CA ARG A 28 1.95 8.58 6.80
C ARG A 28 3.46 8.75 6.96
N ILE A 29 4.22 7.67 6.80
CA ILE A 29 5.69 7.74 6.85
C ILE A 29 6.23 8.45 5.59
N GLY A 30 5.60 8.26 4.44
CA GLY A 30 5.97 8.95 3.20
C GLY A 30 7.26 8.42 2.54
N ASP A 31 7.74 7.24 2.93
CA ASP A 31 8.96 6.65 2.35
C ASP A 31 8.67 5.98 1.00
N ALA A 32 9.29 6.51 -0.06
CA ALA A 32 9.16 6.00 -1.42
C ALA A 32 9.59 4.52 -1.58
N GLY A 33 10.44 4.00 -0.69
CA GLY A 33 10.82 2.58 -0.65
C GLY A 33 9.64 1.63 -0.43
N ALA A 34 8.50 2.14 0.09
CA ALA A 34 7.28 1.37 0.27
C ALA A 34 6.44 1.21 -1.02
N VAL A 35 6.67 2.06 -2.02
CA VAL A 35 5.83 2.16 -3.23
C VAL A 35 5.66 0.82 -3.96
N PRO A 36 6.72 0.03 -4.23
CA PRO A 36 6.55 -1.26 -4.89
C PRO A 36 5.64 -2.23 -4.12
N ALA A 37 5.70 -2.22 -2.79
CA ALA A 37 4.90 -3.10 -1.95
C ALA A 37 3.43 -2.65 -1.87
N LEU A 38 3.19 -1.33 -1.78
CA LEU A 38 1.84 -0.76 -1.82
C LEU A 38 1.18 -0.97 -3.19
N CYS A 39 1.93 -0.84 -4.29
CA CYS A 39 1.44 -1.17 -5.63
C CYS A 39 0.99 -2.63 -5.74
N ALA A 40 1.69 -3.56 -5.07
CA ALA A 40 1.25 -4.96 -5.03
C ALA A 40 -0.04 -5.14 -4.20
N ALA A 41 -0.21 -4.36 -3.12
CA ALA A 41 -1.41 -4.39 -2.29
C ALA A 41 -2.67 -3.87 -3.01
N LEU A 42 -2.52 -3.07 -4.08
CA LEU A 42 -3.63 -2.65 -4.94
C LEU A 42 -4.30 -3.79 -5.72
N GLN A 43 -3.67 -4.97 -5.80
CA GLN A 43 -4.13 -6.07 -6.66
C GLN A 43 -4.58 -7.31 -5.87
N GLY A 44 -4.63 -7.23 -4.55
CA GLY A 44 -4.87 -8.39 -3.70
C GLY A 44 -5.87 -8.16 -2.59
N GLY A 45 -6.66 -9.19 -2.30
CA GLY A 45 -7.45 -9.33 -1.07
C GLY A 45 -8.60 -8.33 -0.93
N ASP A 46 -8.93 -8.06 0.33
CA ASP A 46 -10.04 -7.22 0.77
C ASP A 46 -10.00 -5.78 0.26
N TRP A 47 -11.20 -5.24 -0.01
CA TRP A 47 -11.38 -3.93 -0.63
C TRP A 47 -10.87 -2.77 0.25
N ASP A 48 -10.95 -2.87 1.58
CA ASP A 48 -10.44 -1.84 2.49
C ASP A 48 -8.90 -1.75 2.38
N VAL A 49 -8.23 -2.89 2.20
CA VAL A 49 -6.77 -2.92 2.02
C VAL A 49 -6.38 -2.26 0.69
N ARG A 50 -7.13 -2.52 -0.39
CA ARG A 50 -6.87 -1.90 -1.71
C ARG A 50 -7.09 -0.39 -1.66
N TRP A 51 -8.17 0.06 -1.03
CA TRP A 51 -8.44 1.47 -0.81
C TRP A 51 -7.30 2.15 -0.05
N GLU A 52 -6.89 1.58 1.08
CA GLU A 52 -5.87 2.18 1.93
C GLU A 52 -4.50 2.20 1.24
N ALA A 53 -4.18 1.18 0.45
CA ALA A 53 -2.97 1.18 -0.37
C ALA A 53 -2.99 2.31 -1.43
N ALA A 54 -4.13 2.54 -2.08
CA ALA A 54 -4.27 3.66 -3.03
C ALA A 54 -4.12 5.02 -2.34
N ALA A 55 -4.75 5.20 -1.17
CA ALA A 55 -4.61 6.41 -0.37
C ALA A 55 -3.15 6.64 0.04
N ALA A 56 -2.47 5.62 0.57
CA ALA A 56 -1.07 5.69 0.98
C ALA A 56 -0.13 6.05 -0.18
N LEU A 57 -0.35 5.50 -1.38
CA LEU A 57 0.41 5.87 -2.58
C LEU A 57 0.20 7.35 -2.96
N GLY A 58 -1.03 7.85 -2.80
CA GLY A 58 -1.34 9.27 -2.97
C GLY A 58 -0.65 10.17 -1.94
N GLU A 59 -0.58 9.74 -0.68
CA GLU A 59 0.12 10.44 0.40
C GLU A 59 1.65 10.49 0.17
N ILE A 60 2.24 9.40 -0.30
CA ILE A 60 3.68 9.33 -0.63
C ILE A 60 4.02 10.24 -1.82
N GLY A 61 3.15 10.31 -2.82
CA GLY A 61 3.32 11.22 -3.97
C GLY A 61 4.40 10.80 -4.98
N ASP A 62 4.84 9.54 -4.96
CA ASP A 62 5.80 9.01 -5.93
C ASP A 62 5.09 8.72 -7.27
N ALA A 63 5.53 9.38 -8.35
CA ALA A 63 4.96 9.22 -9.69
C ALA A 63 5.09 7.79 -10.25
N GLY A 64 6.01 6.98 -9.74
CA GLY A 64 6.14 5.56 -10.06
C GLY A 64 4.90 4.73 -9.71
N ALA A 65 4.04 5.22 -8.82
CA ALA A 65 2.78 4.57 -8.46
C ALA A 65 1.66 4.75 -9.52
N VAL A 66 1.76 5.77 -10.38
CA VAL A 66 0.69 6.16 -11.31
C VAL A 66 0.23 5.01 -12.21
N PRO A 67 1.10 4.21 -12.84
CA PRO A 67 0.65 3.08 -13.68
C PRO A 67 -0.17 2.06 -12.88
N ALA A 68 0.21 1.77 -11.64
CA ALA A 68 -0.50 0.82 -10.79
C ALA A 68 -1.87 1.36 -10.35
N LEU A 69 -1.94 2.65 -9.99
CA LEU A 69 -3.20 3.33 -9.67
C LEU A 69 -4.16 3.36 -10.87
N CYS A 70 -3.66 3.62 -12.08
CA CYS A 70 -4.47 3.57 -13.31
C CYS A 70 -5.05 2.18 -13.59
N VAL A 71 -4.34 1.11 -13.22
CA VAL A 71 -4.85 -0.27 -13.31
C VAL A 71 -5.92 -0.51 -12.25
N ALA A 72 -5.70 -0.06 -11.02
CA ALA A 72 -6.65 -0.22 -9.91
C ALA A 72 -8.01 0.46 -10.17
N LEU A 73 -8.06 1.54 -10.97
CA LEU A 73 -9.31 2.19 -11.39
C LEU A 73 -10.22 1.29 -12.26
N LYS A 74 -9.71 0.17 -12.76
CA LYS A 74 -10.46 -0.79 -13.58
C LYS A 74 -10.92 -2.02 -12.79
N ASP A 75 -10.62 -2.05 -11.50
CA ASP A 75 -11.03 -3.12 -10.59
C ASP A 75 -12.51 -2.94 -10.17
N GLU A 76 -13.24 -4.04 -9.99
CA GLU A 76 -14.67 -4.05 -9.59
C GLU A 76 -14.85 -4.11 -8.06
#